data_AF-A0A941MTS5-F1
#
_entry.id   AF-A0A941MTS5-F1
#
_cell.length_a   1.000
_cell.length_b   1.000
_cell.length_c   1.000
_cell.angle_alpha   90.00
_cell.angle_beta   90.00
_cell.angle_gamma   90.00
#
_symmetry.space_group_name_H-M   'P 1'
#
loop_
_entity.id
_entity.type
_entity.pdbx_description
1 polymer ?
#
loop_
_entity_poly.entity_id
_entity_poly.type
_entity_poly.pdbx_seq_one_letter_code
_entity_poly.pdbx_strand_id
1 'polypeptide(L)'
;MPKSDHPWWRKFFSKSWSRTLRQSVDNPLQTERLPADAAPEFDYPVQSESRAASRYITFKACLFTLLPTAVFAVLVRCMTFLATDLLVLSFVSSVAYLAYHLAPPEPLLRKLAFAMAGMLLSFLLLTLLPLTMACCSVATIGILILADRFATHCISLATAAPTARATAFEIRRLWCDRFATLQRPLRGAELYPFGFITVLLLVSFWIQYFQAVDRPRDPHNLLQAFLWPSALTIGGTLLVEIGVAFLYQRRPTSFLQMIPALWCALVDWHCYNSRESSALGIHRTPAGSNAARRRLLLGVFFLWFLVFTSIHAQFPQRHQNEADVADAPTPLQLTPVEQHYVDHLSESDAEAYRRDRAAAIAIPRPRLQPAATSGAYSPFTSTDGSDAAATIFAPWYTQLLNVAYQFFLVIYFFLKLGLLAAAFTATAIFAATARVVTIWNRGSSDSRVFNTANWDHLVARIQNSSDPTEQNSLILGVNAADDSPVLVPRDVFREHAHILGDSGSGKTSLGIMPLMMQLLRQGTCSVIVIDLKADDQVLFETISREAAAVGRRFQSLEPEHPGFPFRWFTTEVGRATYAFNPLRQSFLQNLRDDQRTDLLTAALG
;
A
#
# COMPACT_ATOMS: atom_id res chain seq x y z
N MET A 1 -42.40 7.02 20.78
CA MET A 1 -41.97 7.24 19.38
C MET A 1 -41.68 5.88 18.74
N PRO A 2 -42.23 5.57 17.56
CA PRO A 2 -42.05 4.27 16.93
C PRO A 2 -40.63 4.14 16.35
N LYS A 3 -40.04 2.95 16.48
CA LYS A 3 -38.74 2.60 15.91
C LYS A 3 -38.88 2.55 14.39
N SER A 4 -38.24 3.48 13.69
CA SER A 4 -38.13 3.44 12.23
C SER A 4 -37.24 2.28 11.81
N ASP A 5 -37.77 1.37 11.01
CA ASP A 5 -37.04 0.30 10.34
C ASP A 5 -35.99 0.88 9.40
N HIS A 6 -34.73 0.90 9.84
CA HIS A 6 -33.62 1.20 8.95
C HIS A 6 -33.32 -0.04 8.09
N PRO A 7 -33.14 0.12 6.77
CA PRO A 7 -32.98 -1.00 5.85
C PRO A 7 -31.70 -1.79 6.13
N TRP A 8 -31.80 -3.11 5.99
CA TRP A 8 -30.76 -4.11 6.32
C TRP A 8 -29.39 -3.84 5.68
N TRP A 9 -29.33 -3.18 4.53
CA TRP A 9 -28.07 -2.80 3.89
C TRP A 9 -27.29 -1.74 4.69
N ARG A 10 -27.96 -0.88 5.48
CA ARG A 10 -27.26 0.01 6.41
C ARG A 10 -26.49 -0.78 7.44
N LYS A 11 -26.96 -1.93 7.97
CA LYS A 11 -26.15 -2.78 8.87
C LYS A 11 -24.91 -3.37 8.21
N PHE A 12 -24.90 -3.53 6.88
CA PHE A 12 -23.74 -4.01 6.12
C PHE A 12 -22.65 -2.93 5.98
N PHE A 13 -23.05 -1.65 5.92
CA PHE A 13 -22.14 -0.49 5.86
C PHE A 13 -21.93 0.24 7.20
N SER A 14 -22.81 0.02 8.18
CA SER A 14 -22.80 0.57 9.52
C SER A 14 -22.73 -0.58 10.53
N LYS A 15 -21.60 -1.28 10.57
CA LYS A 15 -21.19 -1.80 11.86
C LYS A 15 -20.99 -0.58 12.75
N SER A 16 -21.85 -0.39 13.74
CA SER A 16 -21.53 0.46 14.88
C SER A 16 -20.38 -0.25 15.60
N TRP A 17 -19.17 -0.01 15.12
CA TRP A 17 -17.96 -0.55 15.71
C TRP A 17 -17.86 0.00 17.12
N SER A 18 -17.46 -0.86 18.06
CA SER A 18 -17.20 -0.46 19.43
C SER A 18 -16.31 0.78 19.41
N ARG A 19 -16.73 1.81 20.15
CA ARG A 19 -15.98 3.06 20.38
C ARG A 19 -14.68 2.82 21.19
N THR A 20 -14.03 1.66 21.04
CA THR A 20 -12.87 1.19 21.80
C THR A 20 -11.54 1.58 21.16
N LEU A 21 -11.54 2.62 20.33
CA LEU A 21 -10.33 3.36 19.96
C LEU A 21 -10.40 4.79 20.48
N ARG A 22 -11.19 5.00 21.54
CA ARG A 22 -10.79 5.98 22.54
C ARG A 22 -9.69 5.33 23.36
N GLN A 23 -8.71 6.13 23.78
CA GLN A 23 -8.09 5.98 25.09
C GLN A 23 -9.15 5.55 26.12
N SER A 24 -8.76 4.89 27.22
CA SER A 24 -9.77 4.48 28.22
C SER A 24 -10.73 5.65 28.48
N VAL A 25 -12.03 5.38 28.56
CA VAL A 25 -13.05 6.42 28.74
C VAL A 25 -12.75 7.30 29.96
N ASP A 26 -11.92 6.77 30.87
CA ASP A 26 -11.48 7.37 32.12
C ASP A 26 -10.14 8.15 32.02
N ASN A 27 -9.44 8.16 30.87
CA ASN A 27 -8.19 8.92 30.70
C ASN A 27 -7.97 9.43 29.25
N PRO A 28 -8.76 10.39 28.75
CA PRO A 28 -8.47 11.06 27.50
C PRO A 28 -7.16 11.86 27.62
N LEU A 29 -6.34 11.85 26.56
CA LEU A 29 -5.26 12.82 26.39
C LEU A 29 -5.97 14.16 26.39
N GLN A 30 -5.76 14.94 27.45
CA GLN A 30 -6.28 16.28 27.56
C GLN A 30 -5.49 17.14 26.60
N THR A 31 -5.86 17.09 25.31
CA THR A 31 -5.22 17.85 24.24
C THR A 31 -5.26 19.36 24.50
N GLU A 32 -6.21 19.80 25.32
CA GLU A 32 -6.31 21.17 25.84
C GLU A 32 -5.30 21.53 26.95
N ARG A 33 -4.58 20.55 27.51
CA ARG A 33 -3.46 20.78 28.46
C ARG A 33 -2.09 20.73 27.80
N LEU A 34 -2.01 20.35 26.53
CA LEU A 34 -0.80 20.49 25.74
C LEU A 34 -0.73 21.94 25.24
N PRO A 35 0.45 22.59 25.26
CA PRO A 35 0.59 23.95 24.74
C PRO A 35 0.08 24.03 23.29
N ALA A 36 -0.56 25.13 22.88
CA ALA A 36 -1.12 25.27 21.52
C ALA A 36 -0.04 25.26 20.41
N ASP A 37 1.18 25.58 20.81
CA ASP A 37 2.47 25.59 20.13
C ASP A 37 3.26 24.29 20.31
N ALA A 38 2.83 23.48 21.27
CA ALA A 38 3.02 22.05 21.42
C ALA A 38 2.60 21.27 20.16
N ALA A 39 3.42 21.21 19.12
CA ALA A 39 3.33 20.12 18.17
C ALA A 39 4.31 19.01 18.58
N PRO A 40 4.00 18.12 19.56
CA PRO A 40 4.76 16.91 19.79
C PRO A 40 4.94 16.17 18.48
N GLU A 41 6.15 16.29 17.93
CA GLU A 41 6.65 15.61 16.74
C GLU A 41 7.02 14.16 17.07
N PHE A 42 6.15 13.53 17.85
CA PHE A 42 6.03 12.11 17.79
C PHE A 42 5.47 11.79 16.41
N ASP A 43 6.29 11.27 15.51
CA ASP A 43 5.82 10.69 14.26
C ASP A 43 5.75 9.18 14.51
N TYR A 44 4.67 8.69 15.13
CA TYR A 44 4.45 7.26 15.33
C TYR A 44 3.58 6.67 14.21
N PRO A 45 3.94 5.49 13.71
CA PRO A 45 3.10 4.79 12.77
C PRO A 45 1.88 4.19 13.49
N VAL A 46 0.72 4.85 13.45
CA VAL A 46 -0.52 4.29 14.02
C VAL A 46 -1.16 3.30 13.05
N GLN A 47 -1.09 2.01 13.42
CA GLN A 47 -1.92 0.96 12.82
C GLN A 47 -3.14 0.74 13.73
N SER A 48 -4.33 1.14 13.26
CA SER A 48 -5.56 1.10 14.07
C SER A 48 -6.12 -0.31 14.32
N GLU A 49 -5.54 -1.33 13.68
CA GLU A 49 -6.03 -2.72 13.72
C GLU A 49 -4.87 -3.69 13.82
N SER A 50 -5.14 -4.89 14.35
CA SER A 50 -4.15 -5.97 14.37
C SER A 50 -3.64 -6.25 12.95
N ARG A 51 -2.36 -6.66 12.82
CA ARG A 51 -1.77 -6.97 11.52
C ARG A 51 -2.61 -7.99 10.73
N ALA A 52 -3.25 -8.96 11.41
CA ALA A 52 -4.12 -9.94 10.77
C ALA A 52 -5.39 -9.30 10.18
N ALA A 53 -6.04 -8.41 10.92
CA ALA A 53 -7.22 -7.68 10.44
C ALA A 53 -6.85 -6.74 9.28
N SER A 54 -5.71 -6.04 9.38
CA SER A 54 -5.17 -5.19 8.33
C SER A 54 -4.90 -5.94 7.02
N ARG A 55 -4.33 -7.16 7.11
CA ARG A 55 -4.14 -8.05 5.95
C ARG A 55 -5.46 -8.44 5.30
N TYR A 56 -6.46 -8.77 6.11
CA TYR A 56 -7.79 -9.14 5.61
C TYR A 56 -8.51 -7.96 4.94
N ILE A 57 -8.42 -6.76 5.51
CA ILE A 57 -8.97 -5.54 4.89
C ILE A 57 -8.27 -5.23 3.58
N THR A 58 -6.94 -5.34 3.54
CA THR A 58 -6.14 -5.12 2.33
C THR A 58 -6.54 -6.11 1.24
N PHE A 59 -6.65 -7.40 1.58
CA PHE A 59 -7.12 -8.43 0.65
C PHE A 59 -8.52 -8.10 0.11
N LYS A 60 -9.46 -7.71 0.98
CA LYS A 60 -10.79 -7.27 0.57
C LYS A 60 -10.76 -6.03 -0.31
N ALA A 61 -9.94 -5.04 0.00
CA ALA A 61 -9.81 -3.83 -0.80
C ALA A 61 -9.32 -4.18 -2.21
N CYS A 62 -8.28 -5.01 -2.33
CA CYS A 62 -7.81 -5.51 -3.63
C CYS A 62 -8.92 -6.25 -4.37
N LEU A 63 -9.65 -7.16 -3.72
CA LEU A 63 -10.76 -7.88 -4.33
C LEU A 63 -11.91 -6.94 -4.77
N PHE A 64 -12.25 -5.96 -3.94
CA PHE A 64 -13.26 -4.94 -4.23
C PHE A 64 -12.82 -3.93 -5.28
N THR A 65 -11.53 -3.77 -5.56
CA THR A 65 -11.09 -3.01 -6.74
C THR A 65 -11.20 -3.84 -8.02
N LEU A 66 -11.04 -5.16 -7.95
CA LEU A 66 -11.14 -6.04 -9.11
C LEU A 66 -12.60 -6.26 -9.56
N LEU A 67 -13.55 -6.37 -8.63
CA LEU A 67 -14.95 -6.69 -8.94
C LEU A 67 -15.69 -5.60 -9.76
N PRO A 68 -15.66 -4.30 -9.41
CA PRO A 68 -16.29 -3.24 -10.21
C PRO A 68 -15.63 -3.08 -11.57
N THR A 69 -14.31 -3.31 -11.64
CA THR A 69 -13.55 -3.31 -12.90
C THR A 69 -14.07 -4.39 -13.84
N ALA A 70 -14.35 -5.60 -13.32
CA ALA A 70 -14.96 -6.68 -14.09
C ALA A 70 -16.41 -6.38 -14.52
N VAL A 71 -17.24 -5.82 -13.62
CA VAL A 71 -18.64 -5.47 -13.92
C VAL A 71 -18.74 -4.35 -14.97
N PHE A 72 -17.90 -3.31 -14.84
CA PHE A 72 -17.85 -2.20 -15.79
C PHE A 72 -17.35 -2.65 -17.17
N ALA A 73 -16.43 -3.63 -17.22
CA ALA A 73 -16.01 -4.32 -18.46
C ALA A 73 -17.16 -4.92 -19.24
N VAL A 74 -18.04 -5.63 -18.54
CA VAL A 74 -19.23 -6.25 -19.14
C VAL A 74 -20.17 -5.17 -19.68
N LEU A 75 -20.39 -4.10 -18.92
CA LEU A 75 -21.27 -2.99 -19.33
C LEU A 75 -20.76 -2.24 -20.57
N VAL A 76 -19.45 -1.96 -20.65
CA VAL A 76 -18.88 -1.24 -21.81
C VAL A 76 -18.96 -2.09 -23.09
N ARG A 77 -18.81 -3.41 -23.00
CA ARG A 77 -18.97 -4.31 -24.15
C ARG A 77 -20.42 -4.42 -24.64
N CYS A 78 -21.41 -4.24 -23.77
CA CYS A 78 -22.80 -4.15 -24.18
C CYS A 78 -23.11 -2.84 -24.95
N MET A 79 -22.24 -1.84 -24.87
CA MET A 79 -22.44 -0.48 -25.40
C MET A 79 -21.50 -0.14 -26.57
N THR A 80 -21.03 -1.13 -27.34
CA THR A 80 -19.96 -1.01 -28.36
C THR A 80 -20.16 0.11 -29.40
N PHE A 81 -21.39 0.54 -29.67
CA PHE A 81 -21.67 1.62 -30.63
C PHE A 81 -21.48 3.04 -30.05
N LEU A 82 -21.55 3.21 -28.72
CA LEU A 82 -21.22 4.46 -28.01
C LEU A 82 -19.81 4.44 -27.40
N ALA A 83 -19.11 3.30 -27.51
CA ALA A 83 -17.93 3.01 -26.71
C ALA A 83 -16.74 3.90 -27.04
N THR A 84 -16.54 4.30 -28.30
CA THR A 84 -15.35 5.08 -28.70
C THR A 84 -15.40 6.50 -28.15
N ASP A 85 -16.54 7.18 -28.30
CA ASP A 85 -16.72 8.55 -27.78
C ASP A 85 -16.75 8.57 -26.24
N LEU A 86 -17.40 7.57 -25.62
CA LEU A 86 -17.36 7.39 -24.16
C LEU A 86 -15.96 7.04 -23.66
N LEU A 87 -15.15 6.27 -24.42
CA LEU A 87 -13.76 5.97 -24.08
C LEU A 87 -12.89 7.23 -24.14
N VAL A 88 -13.07 8.08 -25.15
CA VAL A 88 -12.37 9.37 -25.25
C VAL A 88 -12.76 10.28 -24.10
N LEU A 89 -14.07 10.41 -23.81
CA LEU A 89 -14.55 11.25 -22.70
C LEU A 89 -14.05 10.72 -21.35
N SER A 90 -14.06 9.40 -21.16
CA SER A 90 -13.56 8.73 -19.96
C SER A 90 -12.05 8.90 -19.80
N PHE A 91 -11.30 8.82 -20.90
CA PHE A 91 -9.85 9.08 -20.92
C PHE A 91 -9.54 10.52 -20.52
N VAL A 92 -10.17 11.50 -21.18
CA VAL A 92 -9.99 12.93 -20.85
C VAL A 92 -10.37 13.21 -19.39
N SER A 93 -11.48 12.64 -18.92
CA SER A 93 -11.93 12.80 -17.53
C SER A 93 -10.96 12.17 -16.54
N SER A 94 -10.38 11.01 -16.86
CA SER A 94 -9.41 10.32 -16.01
C SER A 94 -8.10 11.10 -15.90
N VAL A 95 -7.64 11.72 -16.99
CA VAL A 95 -6.42 12.54 -16.98
C VAL A 95 -6.65 13.83 -16.22
N ALA A 96 -7.79 14.49 -16.44
CA ALA A 96 -8.18 15.68 -15.68
C ALA A 96 -8.28 15.37 -14.17
N TYR A 97 -8.87 14.23 -13.81
CA TYR A 97 -8.97 13.75 -12.44
C TYR A 97 -7.59 13.47 -11.82
N LEU A 98 -6.71 12.77 -12.55
CA LEU A 98 -5.35 12.48 -12.08
C LEU A 98 -4.56 13.79 -11.89
N ALA A 99 -4.63 14.71 -12.85
CA ALA A 99 -3.97 16.02 -12.76
C ALA A 99 -4.50 16.86 -11.59
N TYR A 100 -5.82 16.85 -11.36
CA TYR A 100 -6.43 17.53 -10.21
C TYR A 100 -5.92 16.99 -8.86
N HIS A 101 -5.75 15.66 -8.75
CA HIS A 101 -5.28 15.03 -7.52
C HIS A 101 -3.78 15.13 -7.30
N LEU A 102 -3.01 15.38 -8.35
CA LEU A 102 -1.58 15.61 -8.27
C LEU A 102 -1.20 17.06 -8.06
N ALA A 103 -2.11 17.97 -8.38
CA ALA A 103 -1.93 19.37 -8.11
C ALA A 103 -1.63 19.57 -6.61
N PRO A 104 -0.64 20.41 -6.26
CA PRO A 104 -0.34 20.73 -4.87
C PRO A 104 -1.59 21.31 -4.18
N PRO A 105 -1.65 21.32 -2.83
CA PRO A 105 -2.79 21.80 -2.03
C PRO A 105 -2.96 23.33 -2.08
N GLU A 106 -2.92 23.88 -3.28
CA GLU A 106 -2.92 25.28 -3.64
C GLU A 106 -4.33 25.75 -4.03
N PRO A 107 -4.54 27.07 -4.18
CA PRO A 107 -5.85 27.64 -4.55
C PRO A 107 -6.47 26.97 -5.79
N LEU A 108 -7.81 26.91 -5.80
CA LEU A 108 -8.64 26.25 -6.82
C LEU A 108 -8.19 26.55 -8.26
N LEU A 109 -7.72 27.76 -8.53
CA LEU A 109 -7.26 28.21 -9.84
C LEU A 109 -6.06 27.39 -10.36
N ARG A 110 -5.08 27.06 -9.51
CA ARG A 110 -3.93 26.22 -9.92
C ARG A 110 -4.36 24.78 -10.18
N LYS A 111 -5.33 24.27 -9.41
CA LYS A 111 -5.92 22.94 -9.64
C LYS A 111 -6.66 22.87 -10.96
N LEU A 112 -7.42 23.91 -11.30
CA LEU A 112 -8.07 24.05 -12.60
C LEU A 112 -7.05 24.14 -13.74
N ALA A 113 -5.99 24.93 -13.57
CA ALA A 113 -4.91 25.02 -14.57
C ALA A 113 -4.24 23.66 -14.82
N PHE A 114 -3.96 22.88 -13.77
CA PHE A 114 -3.43 21.52 -13.90
C PHE A 114 -4.42 20.58 -14.60
N ALA A 115 -5.71 20.64 -14.27
CA ALA A 115 -6.74 19.85 -14.94
C ALA A 115 -6.82 20.20 -16.44
N MET A 116 -6.78 21.48 -16.78
CA MET A 116 -6.77 21.98 -18.17
C MET A 116 -5.51 21.55 -18.91
N ALA A 117 -4.34 21.61 -18.28
CA ALA A 117 -3.09 21.11 -18.87
C ALA A 117 -3.15 19.59 -19.11
N GLY A 118 -3.75 18.84 -18.18
CA GLY A 118 -4.03 17.42 -18.36
C GLY A 118 -4.95 17.14 -19.55
N MET A 119 -6.04 17.89 -19.69
CA MET A 119 -6.94 17.79 -20.84
C MET A 119 -6.23 18.11 -22.17
N LEU A 120 -5.40 19.16 -22.20
CA LEU A 120 -4.63 19.53 -23.38
C LEU A 120 -3.62 18.44 -23.77
N LEU A 121 -2.91 17.87 -22.78
CA LEU A 121 -1.99 16.76 -23.00
C LEU A 121 -2.72 15.52 -23.52
N SER A 122 -3.89 15.19 -22.97
CA SER A 122 -4.74 14.10 -23.48
C SER A 122 -5.13 14.33 -24.93
N PHE A 123 -5.57 15.54 -25.27
CA PHE A 123 -5.92 15.89 -26.65
C PHE A 123 -4.72 15.76 -27.60
N LEU A 124 -3.55 16.24 -27.19
CA LEU A 124 -2.31 16.11 -27.95
C LEU A 124 -1.90 14.63 -28.15
N LEU A 125 -2.01 13.81 -27.10
CA LEU A 125 -1.72 12.38 -27.19
C LEU A 125 -2.70 11.65 -28.11
N LEU A 126 -3.99 11.98 -28.05
CA LEU A 126 -5.02 11.38 -28.90
C LEU A 126 -4.89 11.77 -30.38
N THR A 127 -4.33 12.94 -30.66
CA THR A 127 -4.09 13.40 -32.04
C THR A 127 -2.81 12.82 -32.64
N LEU A 128 -1.81 12.53 -31.81
CA LEU A 128 -0.49 12.05 -32.26
C LEU A 128 -0.34 10.52 -32.21
N LEU A 129 -1.12 9.83 -31.39
CA LEU A 129 -0.99 8.39 -31.15
C LEU A 129 -2.33 7.69 -31.35
N PRO A 130 -2.32 6.41 -31.78
CA PRO A 130 -3.51 5.57 -31.69
C PRO A 130 -4.07 5.61 -30.27
N LEU A 131 -5.39 5.67 -30.11
CA LEU A 131 -6.08 5.74 -28.81
C LEU A 131 -5.50 4.77 -27.78
N THR A 132 -5.19 3.54 -28.19
CA THR A 132 -4.55 2.51 -27.37
C THR A 132 -3.21 2.96 -26.80
N MET A 133 -2.34 3.53 -27.63
CA MET A 133 -1.01 4.01 -27.22
C MET A 133 -1.11 5.25 -26.33
N ALA A 134 -2.06 6.15 -26.61
CA ALA A 134 -2.36 7.31 -25.76
C ALA A 134 -2.84 6.87 -24.37
N CYS A 135 -3.82 5.94 -24.32
CA CYS A 135 -4.29 5.31 -23.10
C CYS A 135 -3.14 4.63 -22.34
N CYS A 136 -2.30 3.85 -23.03
CA CYS A 136 -1.16 3.15 -22.43
C CYS A 136 -0.22 4.14 -21.77
N SER A 137 0.12 5.23 -22.46
CA SER A 137 1.06 6.25 -21.98
C SER A 137 0.55 6.97 -20.73
N VAL A 138 -0.73 7.29 -20.68
CA VAL A 138 -1.34 7.92 -19.49
C VAL A 138 -1.48 6.95 -18.33
N ALA A 139 -1.95 5.73 -18.57
CA ALA A 139 -2.07 4.71 -17.52
C ALA A 139 -0.72 4.38 -16.89
N THR A 140 0.29 4.40 -17.73
CA THR A 140 1.71 4.33 -17.40
C THR A 140 2.14 5.49 -16.51
N ILE A 141 1.92 6.74 -16.92
CA ILE A 141 2.22 7.93 -16.10
C ILE A 141 1.51 7.83 -14.75
N GLY A 142 0.25 7.40 -14.74
CA GLY A 142 -0.53 7.13 -13.53
C GLY A 142 0.15 6.11 -12.60
N ILE A 143 0.66 4.99 -13.13
CA ILE A 143 1.44 4.02 -12.34
C ILE A 143 2.70 4.66 -11.78
N LEU A 144 3.46 5.45 -12.57
CA LEU A 144 4.68 6.10 -12.08
C LEU A 144 4.41 6.96 -10.87
N ILE A 145 3.36 7.77 -10.95
CA ILE A 145 2.88 8.62 -9.88
C ILE A 145 2.46 7.79 -8.67
N LEU A 146 1.69 6.72 -8.88
CA LEU A 146 1.26 5.84 -7.79
C LEU A 146 2.46 5.20 -7.13
N ALA A 147 3.37 4.62 -7.90
CA ALA A 147 4.61 4.00 -7.41
C ALA A 147 5.47 5.00 -6.64
N ASP A 148 5.57 6.25 -7.12
CA ASP A 148 6.27 7.32 -6.44
C ASP A 148 5.63 7.69 -5.09
N ARG A 149 4.31 7.90 -5.07
CA ARG A 149 3.57 8.21 -3.84
C ARG A 149 3.63 7.05 -2.86
N PHE A 150 3.59 5.83 -3.37
CA PHE A 150 3.70 4.60 -2.60
C PHE A 150 5.10 4.46 -1.99
N ALA A 151 6.17 4.68 -2.76
CA ALA A 151 7.54 4.71 -2.26
C ALA A 151 7.78 5.84 -1.24
N THR A 152 7.27 7.04 -1.53
CA THR A 152 7.31 8.18 -0.62
C THR A 152 6.61 7.84 0.69
N HIS A 153 5.43 7.20 0.63
CA HIS A 153 4.71 6.76 1.81
C HIS A 153 5.53 5.78 2.65
N CYS A 154 6.12 4.76 2.00
CA CYS A 154 6.97 3.78 2.66
C CYS A 154 8.17 4.44 3.32
N ILE A 155 8.89 5.34 2.64
CA ILE A 155 10.05 6.05 3.20
C ILE A 155 9.63 6.92 4.38
N SER A 156 8.52 7.62 4.26
CA SER A 156 8.02 8.52 5.30
C SER A 156 7.67 7.76 6.57
N LEU A 157 7.02 6.60 6.44
CA LEU A 157 6.73 5.68 7.56
C LEU A 157 7.98 5.00 8.09
N ALA A 158 8.88 4.57 7.21
CA ALA A 158 10.13 3.92 7.58
C ALA A 158 11.05 4.86 8.39
N THR A 159 11.07 6.14 8.02
CA THR A 159 11.78 7.21 8.72
C THR A 159 10.99 7.83 9.86
N ALA A 160 9.76 7.37 10.12
CA ALA A 160 9.05 7.67 11.34
C ALA A 160 9.81 7.06 12.55
N ALA A 161 9.41 7.39 13.77
CA ALA A 161 10.09 6.89 14.96
C ALA A 161 10.22 5.35 14.91
N PRO A 162 11.40 4.78 15.25
CA PRO A 162 12.44 5.34 16.12
C PRO A 162 13.61 6.05 15.42
N THR A 163 13.56 6.27 14.10
CA THR A 163 14.69 6.88 13.36
C THR A 163 15.06 8.26 13.94
N ALA A 164 16.36 8.51 14.16
CA ALA A 164 16.82 9.80 14.68
C ALA A 164 16.38 10.95 13.74
N ARG A 165 15.86 12.05 14.31
CA ARG A 165 15.23 13.14 13.54
C ARG A 165 16.12 13.73 12.46
N ALA A 166 17.40 13.97 12.76
CA ALA A 166 18.36 14.49 11.79
C ALA A 166 18.51 13.54 10.59
N THR A 167 18.63 12.24 10.87
CA THR A 167 18.72 11.18 9.85
C THR A 167 17.41 11.05 9.05
N ALA A 168 16.26 11.08 9.72
CA ALA A 168 14.95 11.04 9.07
C ALA A 168 14.75 12.24 8.15
N PHE A 169 15.11 13.44 8.60
CA PHE A 169 15.05 14.67 7.80
C PHE A 169 15.99 14.61 6.60
N GLU A 170 17.24 14.16 6.80
CA GLU A 170 18.20 14.00 5.72
C GLU A 170 17.69 13.00 4.66
N ILE A 171 17.18 11.84 5.07
CA ILE A 171 16.63 10.83 4.15
C ILE A 171 15.41 11.36 3.40
N ARG A 172 14.48 12.01 4.10
CA ARG A 172 13.29 12.60 3.47
C ARG A 172 13.67 13.70 2.49
N ARG A 173 14.66 14.53 2.83
CA ARG A 173 15.22 15.55 1.93
C ARG A 173 15.88 14.93 0.71
N LEU A 174 16.78 13.96 0.89
CA LEU A 174 17.42 13.24 -0.21
C LEU A 174 16.38 12.55 -1.11
N TRP A 175 15.31 12.01 -0.52
CA TRP A 175 14.20 11.48 -1.29
C TRP A 175 13.50 12.57 -2.09
N CYS A 176 13.13 13.71 -1.48
CA CYS A 176 12.55 14.84 -2.22
C CYS A 176 13.44 15.32 -3.38
N ASP A 177 14.75 15.34 -3.18
CA ASP A 177 15.75 15.78 -4.16
C ASP A 177 16.22 14.67 -5.13
N ARG A 178 15.60 13.47 -5.08
CA ARG A 178 16.04 12.25 -5.80
C ARG A 178 16.18 12.41 -7.33
N PHE A 179 15.39 13.32 -7.92
CA PHE A 179 15.46 13.59 -9.36
C PHE A 179 16.46 14.69 -9.74
N ALA A 180 16.85 15.53 -8.79
CA ALA A 180 17.78 16.63 -9.02
C ALA A 180 19.24 16.19 -8.84
N THR A 181 19.50 15.24 -7.94
CA THR A 181 20.86 14.81 -7.60
C THR A 181 21.03 13.30 -7.70
N LEU A 182 21.57 12.83 -8.82
CA LEU A 182 21.97 11.42 -9.02
C LEU A 182 23.25 11.02 -8.25
N GLN A 183 23.92 11.97 -7.59
CA GLN A 183 25.23 11.74 -6.94
C GLN A 183 25.16 11.39 -5.45
N ARG A 184 24.00 11.46 -4.79
CA ARG A 184 23.82 11.11 -3.37
C ARG A 184 22.69 10.11 -3.17
N PRO A 185 22.84 8.88 -3.68
CA PRO A 185 21.68 8.09 -3.99
C PRO A 185 21.26 7.32 -2.74
N LEU A 186 19.96 7.14 -2.55
CA LEU A 186 19.37 6.28 -1.51
C LEU A 186 19.58 4.81 -1.91
N ARG A 187 20.85 4.43 -2.13
CA ARG A 187 21.32 3.09 -2.52
C ARG A 187 20.61 2.54 -3.77
N GLY A 188 20.26 3.39 -4.74
CA GLY A 188 19.60 2.97 -5.97
C GLY A 188 18.07 2.97 -5.92
N ALA A 189 17.46 3.39 -4.80
CA ALA A 189 16.01 3.46 -4.67
C ALA A 189 15.40 4.43 -5.67
N GLU A 190 16.09 5.53 -6.00
CA GLU A 190 15.71 6.54 -6.98
C GLU A 190 15.70 6.07 -8.45
N LEU A 191 16.28 4.91 -8.75
CA LEU A 191 16.35 4.36 -10.12
C LEU A 191 15.14 3.50 -10.50
N TYR A 192 14.06 3.52 -9.72
CA TYR A 192 12.81 2.87 -10.10
C TYR A 192 12.19 3.37 -11.42
N PRO A 193 12.36 4.64 -11.87
CA PRO A 193 11.87 5.08 -13.17
C PRO A 193 12.52 4.32 -14.33
N PHE A 194 13.75 3.84 -14.20
CA PHE A 194 14.40 3.02 -15.23
C PHE A 194 13.73 1.66 -15.38
N GLY A 195 13.41 1.00 -14.25
CA GLY A 195 12.60 -0.22 -14.29
C GLY A 195 11.26 0.01 -15.00
N PHE A 196 10.71 1.21 -14.82
CA PHE A 196 9.47 1.61 -15.45
C PHE A 196 9.60 1.93 -16.96
N ILE A 197 10.71 2.53 -17.40
CA ILE A 197 11.01 2.70 -18.84
C ILE A 197 11.14 1.33 -19.51
N THR A 198 11.79 0.37 -18.86
CA THR A 198 11.87 -1.02 -19.36
C THR A 198 10.49 -1.63 -19.53
N VAL A 199 9.62 -1.42 -18.54
CA VAL A 199 8.22 -1.88 -18.53
C VAL A 199 7.42 -1.25 -19.69
N LEU A 200 7.63 0.05 -19.97
CA LEU A 200 7.03 0.77 -21.10
C LEU A 200 7.47 0.24 -22.47
N LEU A 201 8.77 0.01 -22.64
CA LEU A 201 9.33 -0.55 -23.86
C LEU A 201 8.79 -1.95 -24.11
N LEU A 202 8.63 -2.74 -23.05
CA LEU A 202 8.04 -4.08 -23.13
C LEU A 202 6.55 -4.06 -23.48
N VAL A 203 5.76 -3.09 -23.00
CA VAL A 203 4.35 -2.93 -23.44
C VAL A 203 4.26 -2.49 -24.89
N SER A 204 5.14 -1.60 -25.32
CA SER A 204 5.16 -1.16 -26.71
C SER A 204 5.50 -2.33 -27.64
N PHE A 205 6.50 -3.13 -27.26
CA PHE A 205 6.84 -4.39 -27.93
C PHE A 205 5.66 -5.37 -27.89
N TRP A 206 4.93 -5.44 -26.77
CA TRP A 206 3.75 -6.30 -26.62
C TRP A 206 2.65 -5.98 -27.62
N ILE A 207 2.32 -4.68 -27.75
CA ILE A 207 1.29 -4.23 -28.68
C ILE A 207 1.69 -4.54 -30.12
N GLN A 208 2.95 -4.30 -30.48
CA GLN A 208 3.47 -4.65 -31.80
C GLN A 208 3.46 -6.16 -32.05
N TYR A 209 3.84 -6.96 -31.06
CA TYR A 209 3.80 -8.43 -31.16
C TYR A 209 2.37 -8.94 -31.37
N PHE A 210 1.40 -8.43 -30.61
CA PHE A 210 -0.01 -8.80 -30.78
C PHE A 210 -0.59 -8.35 -32.12
N GLN A 211 -0.12 -7.23 -32.66
CA GLN A 211 -0.51 -6.78 -33.99
C GLN A 211 0.10 -7.64 -35.10
N ALA A 212 1.30 -8.18 -34.88
CA ALA A 212 2.04 -9.01 -35.84
C ALA A 212 1.63 -10.49 -35.83
N VAL A 213 1.12 -11.03 -34.72
CA VAL A 213 0.60 -12.40 -34.66
C VAL A 213 -0.79 -12.43 -35.32
N ASP A 214 -0.80 -12.57 -36.65
CA ASP A 214 -1.96 -12.39 -37.52
C ASP A 214 -3.13 -13.38 -37.28
N ARG A 215 -2.98 -14.42 -36.43
CA ARG A 215 -4.07 -15.36 -36.12
C ARG A 215 -3.98 -15.94 -34.71
N PRO A 216 -4.73 -15.42 -33.72
CA PRO A 216 -4.89 -16.05 -32.42
C PRO A 216 -5.94 -17.17 -32.47
N ARG A 217 -5.85 -18.08 -33.47
CA ARG A 217 -6.75 -19.25 -33.52
C ARG A 217 -6.36 -20.31 -32.48
N ASP A 218 -5.11 -20.30 -32.02
CA ASP A 218 -4.65 -21.24 -31.02
C ASP A 218 -4.62 -20.58 -29.62
N PRO A 219 -5.45 -21.02 -28.65
CA PRO A 219 -5.41 -20.54 -27.28
C PRO A 219 -4.03 -20.73 -26.61
N HIS A 220 -3.20 -21.66 -27.09
CA HIS A 220 -1.82 -21.80 -26.60
C HIS A 220 -0.93 -20.61 -26.97
N ASN A 221 -1.09 -20.04 -28.17
CA ASN A 221 -0.34 -18.86 -28.60
C ASN A 221 -0.71 -17.62 -27.78
N LEU A 222 -1.96 -17.50 -27.35
CA LEU A 222 -2.43 -16.45 -26.44
C LEU A 222 -1.80 -16.56 -25.04
N LEU A 223 -1.68 -17.78 -24.50
CA LEU A 223 -1.01 -17.99 -23.21
C LEU A 223 0.49 -17.70 -23.29
N GLN A 224 1.16 -18.12 -24.36
CA GLN A 224 2.58 -17.83 -24.57
C GLN A 224 2.83 -16.33 -24.78
N ALA A 225 1.97 -15.67 -25.58
CA ALA A 225 1.99 -14.22 -25.76
C ALA A 225 1.70 -13.44 -24.46
N PHE A 226 1.17 -14.09 -23.42
CA PHE A 226 0.97 -13.51 -22.10
C PHE A 226 2.14 -13.79 -21.15
N LEU A 227 2.61 -15.05 -21.11
CA LEU A 227 3.66 -15.47 -20.19
C LEU A 227 5.01 -14.85 -20.54
N TRP A 228 5.36 -14.75 -21.82
CA TRP A 228 6.66 -14.22 -22.22
C TRP A 228 6.87 -12.75 -21.84
N PRO A 229 5.96 -11.83 -22.16
CA PRO A 229 6.10 -10.42 -21.81
C PRO A 229 6.07 -10.19 -20.30
N SER A 230 5.23 -10.94 -19.58
CA SER A 230 5.20 -10.89 -18.12
C SER A 230 6.53 -11.36 -17.52
N ALA A 231 7.08 -12.47 -18.03
CA ALA A 231 8.39 -12.98 -17.64
C ALA A 231 9.52 -12.02 -18.00
N LEU A 232 9.47 -11.37 -19.16
CA LEU A 232 10.45 -10.34 -19.58
C LEU A 232 10.35 -9.09 -18.72
N THR A 233 9.15 -8.70 -18.28
CA THR A 233 8.94 -7.55 -17.41
C THR A 233 9.50 -7.82 -16.01
N ILE A 234 9.19 -8.99 -15.45
CA ILE A 234 9.73 -9.41 -14.15
C ILE A 234 11.25 -9.63 -14.26
N GLY A 235 11.72 -10.33 -15.28
CA GLY A 235 13.14 -10.57 -15.54
C GLY A 235 13.91 -9.26 -15.75
N GLY A 236 13.36 -8.33 -16.53
CA GLY A 236 13.95 -7.02 -16.79
C GLY A 236 14.06 -6.17 -15.52
N THR A 237 13.03 -6.15 -14.68
CA THR A 237 13.09 -5.43 -13.39
C THR A 237 14.09 -6.05 -12.41
N LEU A 238 14.26 -7.37 -12.42
CA LEU A 238 15.30 -8.08 -11.66
C LEU A 238 16.70 -7.80 -12.20
N LEU A 239 16.89 -7.78 -13.52
CA LEU A 239 18.17 -7.41 -14.13
C LEU A 239 18.57 -5.96 -13.80
N VAL A 240 17.60 -5.02 -13.84
CA VAL A 240 17.82 -3.65 -13.38
C VAL A 240 18.21 -3.65 -11.90
N GLU A 241 17.58 -4.46 -11.04
CA GLU A 241 17.97 -4.55 -9.62
C GLU A 241 19.40 -5.08 -9.45
N ILE A 242 19.81 -6.09 -10.21
CA ILE A 242 21.17 -6.63 -10.19
C ILE A 242 22.16 -5.55 -10.64
N GLY A 243 21.87 -4.84 -11.73
CA GLY A 243 22.71 -3.75 -12.23
C GLY A 243 22.83 -2.60 -11.23
N VAL A 244 21.70 -2.16 -10.66
CA VAL A 244 21.68 -1.13 -9.61
C VAL A 244 22.44 -1.60 -8.37
N ALA A 245 22.23 -2.85 -7.94
CA ALA A 245 22.93 -3.40 -6.79
C ALA A 245 24.45 -3.44 -7.00
N PHE A 246 24.88 -3.81 -8.21
CA PHE A 246 26.28 -3.78 -8.62
C PHE A 246 26.85 -2.34 -8.61
N LEU A 247 26.16 -1.38 -9.24
CA LEU A 247 26.56 0.03 -9.28
C LEU A 247 26.73 0.63 -7.88
N TYR A 248 25.88 0.25 -6.93
CA TYR A 248 25.92 0.72 -5.55
C TYR A 248 26.67 -0.19 -4.57
N GLN A 249 27.41 -1.19 -5.09
CA GLN A 249 28.17 -2.16 -4.28
C GLN A 249 27.33 -2.80 -3.15
N ARG A 250 26.03 -3.02 -3.38
CA ARG A 250 25.11 -3.66 -2.43
C ARG A 250 24.73 -5.06 -2.91
N ARG A 251 24.31 -5.91 -1.98
CA ARG A 251 23.74 -7.21 -2.35
C ARG A 251 22.39 -7.01 -3.03
N PRO A 252 22.14 -7.63 -4.21
CA PRO A 252 20.84 -7.57 -4.85
C PRO A 252 19.78 -8.12 -3.91
N THR A 253 18.60 -7.53 -3.99
CA THR A 253 17.47 -7.98 -3.20
C THR A 253 16.90 -9.23 -3.85
N SER A 254 16.70 -10.31 -3.09
CA SER A 254 16.11 -11.52 -3.65
C SER A 254 14.62 -11.31 -3.90
N PHE A 255 14.09 -11.89 -4.98
CA PHE A 255 12.66 -11.85 -5.30
C PHE A 255 11.78 -12.33 -4.14
N LEU A 256 12.24 -13.35 -3.41
CA LEU A 256 11.55 -13.88 -2.23
C LEU A 256 11.52 -12.90 -1.05
N GLN A 257 12.52 -12.02 -0.89
CA GLN A 257 12.50 -10.96 0.12
C GLN A 257 11.60 -9.79 -0.30
N MET A 258 11.46 -9.56 -1.60
CA MET A 258 10.65 -8.50 -2.15
C MET A 258 9.14 -8.72 -1.97
N ILE A 259 8.66 -9.97 -2.05
CA ILE A 259 7.23 -10.29 -1.91
C ILE A 259 6.66 -9.89 -0.53
N PRO A 260 7.24 -10.31 0.61
CA PRO A 260 6.76 -9.88 1.93
C PRO A 260 6.86 -8.37 2.13
N ALA A 261 7.91 -7.75 1.59
CA ALA A 261 8.12 -6.30 1.66
C ALA A 261 7.01 -5.52 0.92
N LEU A 262 6.68 -5.93 -0.30
CA LEU A 262 5.56 -5.38 -1.06
C LEU A 262 4.24 -5.56 -0.29
N TRP A 263 4.02 -6.74 0.28
CA TRP A 263 2.81 -7.01 1.04
C TRP A 263 2.67 -6.11 2.26
N CYS A 264 3.75 -5.92 3.03
CA CYS A 264 3.77 -4.96 4.15
C CYS A 264 3.47 -3.53 3.67
N ALA A 265 4.10 -3.10 2.58
CA ALA A 265 3.83 -1.78 2.00
C ALA A 265 2.38 -1.57 1.58
N LEU A 266 1.75 -2.60 0.99
CA LEU A 266 0.33 -2.57 0.59
C LEU A 266 -0.58 -2.47 1.82
N VAL A 267 -0.26 -3.23 2.87
CA VAL A 267 -0.98 -3.14 4.14
C VAL A 267 -0.86 -1.74 4.72
N ASP A 268 0.35 -1.18 4.79
CA ASP A 268 0.55 0.18 5.29
C ASP A 268 -0.19 1.21 4.43
N TRP A 269 -0.16 1.10 3.11
CA TRP A 269 -0.89 1.99 2.22
C TRP A 269 -2.40 2.04 2.49
N HIS A 270 -3.01 0.89 2.78
CA HIS A 270 -4.46 0.78 2.99
C HIS A 270 -4.91 1.01 4.44
N CYS A 271 -4.06 0.66 5.40
CA CYS A 271 -4.41 0.61 6.82
C CYS A 271 -3.79 1.75 7.62
N TYR A 272 -2.67 2.32 7.18
CA TYR A 272 -2.01 3.41 7.89
C TYR A 272 -2.95 4.60 8.03
N ASN A 273 -3.15 5.07 9.26
CA ASN A 273 -4.06 6.16 9.59
C ASN A 273 -5.41 6.05 8.86
N SER A 274 -6.01 4.84 8.86
CA SER A 274 -7.21 4.57 8.06
C SER A 274 -8.41 5.44 8.44
N ARG A 275 -8.41 5.94 9.68
CA ARG A 275 -9.43 6.80 10.29
C ARG A 275 -9.17 8.29 10.11
N GLU A 276 -8.09 8.65 9.42
CA GLU A 276 -7.67 10.04 9.19
C GLU A 276 -7.57 10.83 10.52
N SER A 277 -7.09 10.15 11.57
CA SER A 277 -6.85 10.77 12.87
C SER A 277 -5.77 11.85 12.73
N SER A 278 -6.08 13.03 13.26
CA SER A 278 -5.17 14.16 13.36
C SER A 278 -4.53 14.28 14.73
N ALA A 279 -4.56 13.21 15.53
CA ALA A 279 -3.96 13.23 16.85
C ALA A 279 -2.48 13.61 16.76
N LEU A 280 -2.04 14.38 17.75
CA LEU A 280 -0.65 14.61 18.07
C LEU A 280 0.07 13.26 18.12
N GLY A 281 1.25 13.14 17.55
CA GLY A 281 1.90 11.83 17.49
C GLY A 281 1.72 11.06 16.18
N ILE A 282 0.79 11.46 15.30
CA ILE A 282 0.50 10.70 14.09
C ILE A 282 1.20 11.33 12.89
N HIS A 283 2.13 10.55 12.31
CA HIS A 283 2.88 10.98 11.15
C HIS A 283 1.98 11.30 9.94
N ARG A 284 2.07 12.51 9.41
CA ARG A 284 1.33 12.89 8.20
C ARG A 284 2.14 12.52 6.97
N THR A 285 1.78 11.39 6.36
CA THR A 285 2.40 10.97 5.11
C THR A 285 2.18 11.99 3.99
N PRO A 286 3.23 12.36 3.22
CA PRO A 286 3.11 13.22 2.04
C PRO A 286 2.34 12.56 0.88
N ALA A 287 2.02 11.26 0.98
CA ALA A 287 1.11 10.59 0.07
C ALA A 287 -0.37 10.97 0.26
N GLY A 288 -0.68 11.82 1.26
CA GLY A 288 -2.01 12.34 1.52
C GLY A 288 -2.84 11.44 2.43
N SER A 289 -4.13 11.79 2.57
CA SER A 289 -5.07 11.07 3.44
C SER A 289 -5.32 9.64 2.94
N ASN A 290 -5.91 8.77 3.77
CA ASN A 290 -6.32 7.42 3.33
C ASN A 290 -7.27 7.49 2.13
N ALA A 291 -8.25 8.41 2.16
CA ALA A 291 -9.15 8.62 1.03
C ALA A 291 -8.41 9.07 -0.25
N ALA A 292 -7.38 9.92 -0.13
CA ALA A 292 -6.57 10.33 -1.29
C ALA A 292 -5.78 9.14 -1.88
N ARG A 293 -5.14 8.34 -1.03
CA ARG A 293 -4.38 7.15 -1.44
C ARG A 293 -5.25 6.10 -2.13
N ARG A 294 -6.46 5.83 -1.61
CA ARG A 294 -7.43 4.92 -2.24
C ARG A 294 -7.92 5.43 -3.59
N ARG A 295 -8.20 6.73 -3.70
CA ARG A 295 -8.61 7.36 -4.96
C ARG A 295 -7.52 7.28 -6.01
N LEU A 296 -6.26 7.52 -5.63
CA LEU A 296 -5.13 7.39 -6.54
C LEU A 296 -5.00 5.95 -7.07
N LEU A 297 -5.07 4.96 -6.18
CA LEU A 297 -5.04 3.55 -6.57
C LEU A 297 -6.18 3.20 -7.54
N LEU A 298 -7.42 3.58 -7.19
CA LEU A 298 -8.60 3.36 -8.05
C LEU A 298 -8.46 4.05 -9.41
N GLY A 299 -7.96 5.29 -9.43
CA GLY A 299 -7.75 6.04 -10.67
C GLY A 299 -6.75 5.36 -11.60
N VAL A 300 -5.65 4.83 -11.06
CA VAL A 300 -4.66 4.07 -11.86
C VAL A 300 -5.25 2.76 -12.38
N PHE A 301 -5.99 2.01 -11.55
CA PHE A 301 -6.69 0.81 -12.01
C PHE A 301 -7.68 1.13 -13.14
N PHE A 302 -8.43 2.23 -13.01
CA PHE A 302 -9.37 2.67 -14.02
C PHE A 302 -8.67 3.07 -15.33
N LEU A 303 -7.53 3.75 -15.27
CA LEU A 303 -6.74 4.07 -16.47
C LEU A 303 -6.27 2.81 -17.22
N TRP A 304 -5.78 1.80 -16.51
CA TRP A 304 -5.40 0.53 -17.14
C TRP A 304 -6.60 -0.21 -17.70
N PHE A 305 -7.73 -0.15 -17.00
CA PHE A 305 -8.96 -0.69 -17.55
C PHE A 305 -9.34 -0.03 -18.90
N LEU A 306 -9.17 1.28 -19.03
CA LEU A 306 -9.40 1.99 -20.31
C LEU A 306 -8.45 1.54 -21.41
N VAL A 307 -7.16 1.37 -21.09
CA VAL A 307 -6.16 0.79 -22.00
C VAL A 307 -6.67 -0.52 -22.58
N PHE A 308 -7.04 -1.43 -21.69
CA PHE A 308 -7.38 -2.75 -22.14
C PHE A 308 -8.72 -2.84 -22.87
N THR A 309 -9.68 -2.01 -22.45
CA THR A 309 -10.94 -1.86 -23.18
C THR A 309 -10.70 -1.31 -24.58
N SER A 310 -9.76 -0.37 -24.75
CA SER A 310 -9.39 0.17 -26.07
C SER A 310 -8.73 -0.88 -26.97
N ILE A 311 -7.85 -1.73 -26.42
CA ILE A 311 -7.28 -2.87 -27.13
C ILE A 311 -8.38 -3.81 -27.59
N HIS A 312 -9.32 -4.13 -26.68
CA HIS A 312 -10.41 -5.05 -26.99
C HIS A 312 -11.36 -4.51 -28.06
N ALA A 313 -11.69 -3.22 -28.03
CA ALA A 313 -12.57 -2.59 -29.02
C ALA A 313 -12.04 -2.70 -30.46
N GLN A 314 -10.72 -2.85 -30.65
CA GLN A 314 -10.08 -2.97 -31.95
C GLN A 314 -10.14 -4.41 -32.53
N PHE A 315 -10.34 -5.44 -31.71
CA PHE A 315 -10.35 -6.84 -32.16
C PHE A 315 -11.56 -7.23 -33.05
N PRO A 316 -12.82 -6.88 -32.70
CA PRO A 316 -14.00 -7.30 -33.47
C PRO A 316 -14.02 -6.78 -34.90
N GLN A 317 -13.59 -5.54 -35.13
CA GLN A 317 -13.61 -4.92 -36.46
C GLN A 317 -12.68 -5.63 -37.46
N ARG A 318 -11.56 -6.17 -36.99
CA ARG A 318 -10.61 -6.87 -37.87
C ARG A 318 -11.17 -8.20 -38.36
N HIS A 319 -11.88 -8.93 -37.50
CA HIS A 319 -12.55 -10.18 -37.90
C HIS A 319 -13.76 -9.95 -38.80
N GLN A 320 -14.52 -8.87 -38.62
CA GLN A 320 -15.59 -8.52 -39.56
C GLN A 320 -15.02 -8.11 -40.90
N ASN A 321 -14.00 -7.24 -40.95
CA ASN A 321 -13.35 -6.89 -42.21
C ASN A 321 -12.73 -8.11 -42.92
N GLU A 322 -12.16 -9.06 -42.18
CA GLU A 322 -11.63 -10.31 -42.76
C GLU A 322 -12.73 -11.27 -43.22
N ALA A 323 -13.85 -11.35 -42.50
CA ALA A 323 -15.01 -12.11 -42.93
C ALA A 323 -15.65 -11.48 -44.17
N ASP A 324 -15.78 -10.16 -44.20
CA ASP A 324 -16.27 -9.40 -45.34
C ASP A 324 -15.30 -9.46 -46.53
N VAL A 325 -13.99 -9.61 -46.31
CA VAL A 325 -12.99 -9.85 -47.36
C VAL A 325 -12.96 -11.32 -47.80
N ALA A 326 -13.30 -12.27 -46.91
CA ALA A 326 -13.44 -13.68 -47.26
C ALA A 326 -14.76 -13.97 -47.99
N ASP A 327 -15.80 -13.19 -47.71
CA ASP A 327 -17.11 -13.22 -48.37
C ASP A 327 -17.19 -12.24 -49.55
N ALA A 328 -16.25 -11.28 -49.65
CA ALA A 328 -16.01 -10.57 -50.89
C ALA A 328 -15.71 -11.62 -51.96
N PRO A 329 -16.39 -11.58 -53.12
CA PRO A 329 -16.24 -12.61 -54.13
C PRO A 329 -14.76 -12.72 -54.45
N THR A 330 -14.15 -13.86 -54.07
CA THR A 330 -12.76 -14.14 -54.34
C THR A 330 -12.52 -13.81 -55.81
N PRO A 331 -11.59 -12.91 -56.16
CA PRO A 331 -11.39 -12.50 -57.55
C PRO A 331 -11.29 -13.77 -58.36
N LEU A 332 -12.22 -13.91 -59.31
CA LEU A 332 -12.51 -15.16 -59.99
C LEU A 332 -11.20 -15.65 -60.59
N GLN A 333 -10.60 -16.69 -59.99
CA GLN A 333 -9.31 -17.19 -60.43
C GLN A 333 -9.53 -17.86 -61.79
N LEU A 334 -9.39 -17.07 -62.85
CA LEU A 334 -9.42 -17.55 -64.22
C LEU A 334 -8.21 -18.48 -64.39
N THR A 335 -8.44 -19.62 -65.01
CA THR A 335 -7.33 -20.49 -65.43
C THR A 335 -6.41 -19.70 -66.37
N PRO A 336 -5.11 -20.03 -66.48
CA PRO A 336 -4.19 -19.29 -67.36
C PRO A 336 -4.69 -19.13 -68.80
N VAL A 337 -5.48 -20.10 -69.29
CA VAL A 337 -6.12 -20.06 -70.61
C VAL A 337 -7.29 -19.07 -70.65
N GLU A 338 -8.15 -19.07 -69.64
CA GLU A 338 -9.26 -18.12 -69.54
C GLU A 338 -8.74 -16.69 -69.32
N GLN A 339 -7.65 -16.52 -68.57
CA GLN A 339 -6.99 -15.23 -68.40
C GLN A 339 -6.45 -14.71 -69.74
N HIS A 340 -5.72 -15.56 -70.49
CA HIS A 340 -5.24 -15.23 -71.82
C HIS A 340 -6.38 -14.88 -72.78
N TYR A 341 -7.51 -15.58 -72.70
CA TYR A 341 -8.70 -15.27 -73.50
C TYR A 341 -9.30 -13.91 -73.11
N VAL A 342 -9.44 -13.63 -71.82
CA VAL A 342 -9.96 -12.35 -71.30
C VAL A 342 -9.05 -11.18 -71.65
N ASP A 343 -7.74 -11.38 -71.68
CA ASP A 343 -6.77 -10.33 -72.04
C ASP A 343 -6.82 -9.94 -73.53
N HIS A 344 -7.45 -10.76 -74.40
CA HIS A 344 -7.64 -10.47 -75.82
C HIS A 344 -9.04 -9.96 -76.17
N LEU A 345 -9.94 -9.84 -75.18
CA LEU A 345 -11.29 -9.31 -75.36
C LEU A 345 -11.29 -7.77 -75.24
N SER A 346 -12.28 -7.13 -75.86
CA SER A 346 -12.59 -5.73 -75.55
C SER A 346 -13.00 -5.60 -74.08
N GLU A 347 -12.79 -4.44 -73.46
CA GLU A 347 -13.07 -4.26 -72.02
C GLU A 347 -14.53 -4.61 -71.66
N SER A 348 -15.49 -4.29 -72.54
CA SER A 348 -16.90 -4.66 -72.36
C SER A 348 -17.13 -6.17 -72.43
N ASP A 349 -16.43 -6.88 -73.32
CA ASP A 349 -16.58 -8.33 -73.48
C ASP A 349 -15.86 -9.10 -72.36
N ALA A 350 -14.72 -8.57 -71.90
CA ALA A 350 -14.00 -9.08 -70.74
C ALA A 350 -14.87 -9.00 -69.46
N GLU A 351 -15.59 -7.90 -69.26
CA GLU A 351 -16.53 -7.76 -68.15
C GLU A 351 -17.76 -8.67 -68.27
N ALA A 352 -18.30 -8.82 -69.48
CA ALA A 352 -19.41 -9.75 -69.73
C ALA A 352 -18.98 -11.20 -69.42
N TYR A 353 -17.80 -11.60 -69.89
CA TYR A 353 -17.23 -12.93 -69.62
C TYR A 353 -17.02 -13.19 -68.13
N ARG A 354 -16.47 -12.20 -67.39
CA ARG A 354 -16.31 -12.32 -65.92
C ARG A 354 -17.64 -12.45 -65.20
N ARG A 355 -18.68 -11.71 -65.62
CA ARG A 355 -20.04 -11.79 -65.07
C ARG A 355 -20.68 -13.15 -65.29
N ASP A 356 -20.63 -13.67 -66.52
CA ASP A 356 -21.20 -14.98 -66.85
C ASP A 356 -20.49 -16.11 -66.11
N ARG A 357 -19.16 -16.01 -65.98
CA ARG A 357 -18.39 -17.00 -65.24
C ARG A 357 -18.69 -16.97 -63.74
N ALA A 358 -18.86 -15.78 -63.16
CA ALA A 358 -19.28 -15.63 -61.76
C ALA A 358 -20.67 -16.24 -61.54
N ALA A 359 -21.61 -16.00 -62.44
CA ALA A 359 -22.94 -16.59 -62.39
C ALA A 359 -22.91 -18.12 -62.50
N ALA A 360 -22.05 -18.69 -63.37
CA ALA A 360 -21.90 -20.14 -63.53
C ALA A 360 -21.33 -20.84 -62.28
N ILE A 361 -20.45 -20.16 -61.53
CA ILE A 361 -19.88 -20.69 -60.28
C ILE A 361 -20.85 -20.56 -59.10
N ALA A 362 -21.70 -19.52 -59.11
CA ALA A 362 -22.68 -19.26 -58.06
C ALA A 362 -23.86 -20.25 -58.04
N ILE A 363 -24.03 -21.08 -59.08
CA ILE A 363 -25.05 -22.14 -59.08
C ILE A 363 -24.66 -23.16 -58.00
N PRO A 364 -25.45 -23.31 -56.91
CA PRO A 364 -25.12 -24.23 -55.84
C PRO A 364 -25.09 -25.63 -56.41
N ARG A 365 -23.90 -26.25 -56.46
CA ARG A 365 -23.84 -27.69 -56.75
C ARG A 365 -24.69 -28.37 -55.68
N PRO A 366 -25.74 -29.13 -56.05
CA PRO A 366 -26.51 -29.87 -55.07
C PRO A 366 -25.54 -30.74 -54.29
N ARG A 367 -25.47 -30.54 -52.97
CA ARG A 367 -24.70 -31.41 -52.08
C ARG A 367 -25.19 -32.83 -52.34
N LEU A 368 -24.38 -33.62 -53.04
CA LEU A 368 -24.54 -35.08 -53.08
C LEU A 368 -24.41 -35.53 -51.63
N GLN A 369 -25.55 -35.73 -50.97
CA GLN A 369 -25.60 -36.43 -49.70
C GLN A 369 -24.93 -37.79 -49.95
N PRO A 370 -23.93 -38.18 -49.13
CA PRO A 370 -23.37 -39.52 -49.24
C PRO A 370 -24.53 -40.51 -49.09
N ALA A 371 -24.72 -41.35 -50.11
CA ALA A 371 -25.75 -42.35 -50.15
C ALA A 371 -25.68 -43.18 -48.86
N ALA A 372 -26.64 -42.96 -47.97
CA ALA A 372 -26.85 -43.78 -46.79
C ALA A 372 -27.11 -45.19 -47.29
N THR A 373 -26.21 -46.10 -46.93
CA THR A 373 -26.39 -47.54 -47.09
C THR A 373 -27.72 -47.94 -46.46
N SER A 374 -28.62 -48.38 -47.33
CA SER A 374 -29.95 -48.90 -47.03
C SER A 374 -29.88 -50.08 -46.07
N GLY A 375 -30.27 -49.86 -44.82
CA GLY A 375 -30.69 -50.90 -43.88
C GLY A 375 -32.16 -50.64 -43.53
N ALA A 376 -33.04 -51.43 -44.13
CA ALA A 376 -34.49 -51.36 -43.97
C ALA A 376 -34.93 -51.47 -42.50
N TYR A 377 -35.78 -50.54 -42.04
CA TYR A 377 -36.92 -50.87 -41.18
C TYR A 377 -38.03 -49.82 -41.31
N SER A 378 -39.25 -50.35 -41.28
CA SER A 378 -40.58 -49.81 -41.60
C SER A 378 -40.98 -48.48 -40.94
N PRO A 379 -41.88 -47.71 -41.59
CA PRO A 379 -42.52 -46.53 -41.01
C PRO A 379 -43.56 -46.93 -39.95
N PHE A 380 -43.46 -46.35 -38.76
CA PHE A 380 -44.59 -46.25 -37.85
C PHE A 380 -44.77 -44.78 -37.50
N THR A 381 -45.86 -44.22 -38.01
CA THR A 381 -46.37 -42.89 -37.72
C THR A 381 -46.85 -42.83 -36.28
N SER A 382 -46.01 -42.31 -35.38
CA SER A 382 -46.49 -41.63 -34.17
C SER A 382 -46.24 -40.14 -34.36
N THR A 383 -47.28 -39.43 -34.76
CA THR A 383 -47.43 -37.99 -34.53
C THR A 383 -47.49 -37.73 -33.02
N ASP A 384 -46.35 -37.82 -32.34
CA ASP A 384 -46.20 -37.26 -31.01
C ASP A 384 -45.70 -35.82 -31.17
N GLY A 385 -46.46 -34.86 -30.65
CA GLY A 385 -46.18 -33.42 -30.70
C GLY A 385 -44.91 -32.97 -29.97
N SER A 386 -44.00 -33.89 -29.62
CA SER A 386 -42.70 -33.62 -29.00
C SER A 386 -41.65 -33.12 -29.99
N ASP A 387 -41.74 -33.49 -31.28
CA ASP A 387 -40.72 -33.10 -32.27
C ASP A 387 -40.89 -31.66 -32.79
N ALA A 388 -42.12 -31.15 -32.82
CA ALA A 388 -42.40 -29.74 -33.15
C ALA A 388 -41.85 -28.80 -32.07
N ALA A 389 -41.90 -29.21 -30.79
CA ALA A 389 -41.25 -28.47 -29.71
C ALA A 389 -39.73 -28.48 -29.89
N ALA A 390 -39.11 -29.61 -30.20
CA ALA A 390 -37.66 -29.69 -30.40
C ALA A 390 -37.16 -28.81 -31.55
N THR A 391 -37.90 -28.72 -32.67
CA THR A 391 -37.51 -27.85 -33.80
C THR A 391 -37.69 -26.37 -33.52
N ILE A 392 -38.67 -25.99 -32.70
CA ILE A 392 -38.87 -24.58 -32.30
C ILE A 392 -37.91 -24.19 -31.17
N PHE A 393 -37.61 -25.07 -30.22
CA PHE A 393 -36.75 -24.76 -29.07
C PHE A 393 -35.26 -24.90 -29.37
N ALA A 394 -34.81 -25.76 -30.28
CA ALA A 394 -33.39 -25.96 -30.57
C ALA A 394 -32.66 -24.68 -31.07
N PRO A 395 -33.23 -23.83 -31.96
CA PRO A 395 -32.61 -22.57 -32.36
C PRO A 395 -32.48 -21.57 -31.21
N TRP A 396 -33.50 -21.50 -30.35
CA TRP A 396 -33.50 -20.60 -29.19
C TRP A 396 -32.52 -21.07 -28.11
N TYR A 397 -32.45 -22.38 -27.86
CA TYR A 397 -31.50 -22.96 -26.91
C TYR A 397 -30.05 -22.82 -27.39
N THR A 398 -29.78 -23.03 -28.68
CA THR A 398 -28.44 -22.82 -29.26
C THR A 398 -28.06 -21.34 -29.29
N GLN A 399 -28.99 -20.42 -29.56
CA GLN A 399 -28.75 -18.99 -29.40
C GLN A 399 -28.47 -18.61 -27.95
N LEU A 400 -29.24 -19.11 -26.98
CA LEU A 400 -29.01 -18.87 -25.56
C LEU A 400 -27.65 -19.39 -25.09
N LEU A 401 -27.27 -20.61 -25.51
CA LEU A 401 -25.96 -21.17 -25.21
C LEU A 401 -24.84 -20.38 -25.88
N ASN A 402 -25.01 -19.92 -27.12
CA ASN A 402 -24.04 -19.07 -27.80
C ASN A 402 -23.89 -17.72 -27.10
N VAL A 403 -24.99 -17.10 -26.67
CA VAL A 403 -24.96 -15.85 -25.89
C VAL A 403 -24.28 -16.08 -24.54
N ALA A 404 -24.60 -17.16 -23.83
CA ALA A 404 -23.97 -17.51 -22.55
C ALA A 404 -22.48 -17.84 -22.71
N TYR A 405 -22.10 -18.55 -23.77
CA TYR A 405 -20.70 -18.86 -24.09
C TYR A 405 -19.92 -17.61 -24.46
N GLN A 406 -20.48 -16.72 -25.29
CA GLN A 406 -19.88 -15.42 -25.60
C GLN A 406 -19.73 -14.60 -24.32
N PHE A 407 -20.75 -14.55 -23.45
CA PHE A 407 -20.71 -13.88 -22.16
C PHE A 407 -19.63 -14.46 -21.23
N PHE A 408 -19.49 -15.78 -21.18
CA PHE A 408 -18.42 -16.44 -20.42
C PHE A 408 -17.04 -16.10 -20.98
N LEU A 409 -16.85 -16.12 -22.30
CA LEU A 409 -15.59 -15.71 -22.94
C LEU A 409 -15.27 -14.23 -22.67
N VAL A 410 -16.28 -13.36 -22.63
CA VAL A 410 -16.15 -11.95 -22.23
C VAL A 410 -15.60 -11.85 -20.81
N ILE A 411 -16.27 -12.50 -19.86
CA ILE A 411 -15.87 -12.47 -18.44
C ILE A 411 -14.47 -13.04 -18.28
N TYR A 412 -14.20 -14.19 -18.89
CA TYR A 412 -12.90 -14.86 -18.83
C TYR A 412 -11.78 -13.99 -19.42
N PHE A 413 -12.04 -13.33 -20.54
CA PHE A 413 -11.11 -12.37 -21.14
C PHE A 413 -10.85 -11.18 -20.23
N PHE A 414 -11.88 -10.52 -19.71
CA PHE A 414 -11.71 -9.38 -18.81
C PHE A 414 -11.10 -9.76 -17.46
N LEU A 415 -11.33 -10.97 -16.97
CA LEU A 415 -10.66 -11.51 -15.79
C LEU A 415 -9.15 -11.63 -16.07
N LYS A 416 -8.74 -12.18 -17.23
CA LYS A 416 -7.33 -12.23 -17.66
C LYS A 416 -6.72 -10.84 -17.79
N LEU A 417 -7.49 -9.91 -18.33
CA LEU A 417 -7.09 -8.53 -18.60
C LEU A 417 -6.93 -7.71 -17.32
N GLY A 418 -7.85 -7.87 -16.36
CA GLY A 418 -7.75 -7.31 -15.03
C GLY A 418 -6.61 -7.94 -14.23
N LEU A 419 -6.39 -9.25 -14.37
CA LEU A 419 -5.20 -9.93 -13.84
C LEU A 419 -3.91 -9.39 -14.45
N LEU A 420 -3.89 -9.07 -15.74
CA LEU A 420 -2.75 -8.45 -16.42
C LEU A 420 -2.50 -7.03 -15.91
N ALA A 421 -3.55 -6.20 -15.83
CA ALA A 421 -3.50 -4.86 -15.25
C ALA A 421 -2.92 -4.90 -13.83
N ALA A 422 -3.45 -5.83 -13.02
CA ALA A 422 -3.02 -6.02 -11.64
C ALA A 422 -1.60 -6.54 -11.56
N ALA A 423 -1.20 -7.50 -12.41
CA ALA A 423 0.17 -8.02 -12.45
C ALA A 423 1.17 -6.96 -12.89
N PHE A 424 0.81 -6.12 -13.85
CA PHE A 424 1.65 -5.04 -14.36
C PHE A 424 1.81 -3.91 -13.33
N THR A 425 0.69 -3.48 -12.76
CA THR A 425 0.65 -2.51 -11.66
C THR A 425 1.41 -3.04 -10.46
N ALA A 426 1.21 -4.32 -10.10
CA ALA A 426 1.94 -4.98 -9.03
C ALA A 426 3.44 -5.06 -9.35
N THR A 427 3.85 -5.36 -10.58
CA THR A 427 5.27 -5.45 -10.96
C THR A 427 5.96 -4.09 -10.93
N ALA A 428 5.27 -3.03 -11.36
CA ALA A 428 5.80 -1.67 -11.29
C ALA A 428 5.88 -1.16 -9.84
N ILE A 429 4.84 -1.39 -9.04
CA ILE A 429 4.85 -1.10 -7.60
C ILE A 429 5.93 -1.93 -6.91
N PHE A 430 6.07 -3.22 -7.25
CA PHE A 430 7.09 -4.13 -6.76
C PHE A 430 8.50 -3.61 -7.05
N ALA A 431 8.77 -3.20 -8.29
CA ALA A 431 10.05 -2.64 -8.69
C ALA A 431 10.40 -1.36 -7.91
N ALA A 432 9.41 -0.51 -7.61
CA ALA A 432 9.61 0.72 -6.85
C ALA A 432 9.75 0.49 -5.34
N THR A 433 8.85 -0.31 -4.74
CA THR A 433 8.73 -0.38 -3.27
C THR A 433 9.31 -1.59 -2.61
N ALA A 434 9.42 -2.72 -3.30
CA ALA A 434 10.16 -3.81 -2.72
C ALA A 434 11.63 -3.43 -2.52
N ARG A 435 12.21 -2.57 -3.38
CA ARG A 435 13.56 -2.02 -3.20
C ARG A 435 13.66 -1.13 -1.96
N VAL A 436 12.78 -0.13 -1.86
CA VAL A 436 12.74 0.81 -0.75
C VAL A 436 12.56 0.08 0.59
N VAL A 437 11.59 -0.83 0.65
CA VAL A 437 11.23 -1.53 1.89
C VAL A 437 12.25 -2.60 2.26
N THR A 438 12.89 -3.28 1.31
CA THR A 438 13.94 -4.27 1.66
C THR A 438 15.24 -3.63 2.08
N ILE A 439 15.62 -2.48 1.48
CA ILE A 439 16.75 -1.68 1.96
C ILE A 439 16.52 -1.25 3.41
N TRP A 440 15.28 -0.89 3.75
CA TRP A 440 14.94 -0.45 5.09
C TRP A 440 14.77 -1.59 6.09
N ASN A 441 14.08 -2.68 5.70
CA ASN A 441 13.85 -3.83 6.57
C ASN A 441 15.14 -4.55 6.98
N ARG A 442 16.23 -4.42 6.20
CA ARG A 442 17.55 -4.92 6.62
C ARG A 442 18.16 -4.12 7.79
N GLY A 443 17.66 -2.91 8.08
CA GLY A 443 18.04 -2.13 9.25
C GLY A 443 17.07 -2.22 10.43
N SER A 444 15.80 -2.58 10.21
CA SER A 444 14.73 -2.52 11.23
C SER A 444 14.28 -3.86 11.81
N SER A 445 14.79 -5.00 11.31
CA SER A 445 14.34 -6.35 11.69
C SER A 445 14.48 -6.71 13.18
N ASP A 446 15.25 -5.95 13.97
CA ASP A 446 15.44 -6.20 15.41
C ASP A 446 14.96 -5.06 16.34
N SER A 447 14.48 -3.94 15.79
CA SER A 447 14.15 -2.78 16.60
C SER A 447 12.66 -2.74 16.92
N ARG A 448 12.21 -3.48 17.94
CA ARG A 448 11.14 -2.92 18.78
C ARG A 448 11.56 -1.49 19.10
N VAL A 449 10.65 -0.52 18.96
CA VAL A 449 10.92 0.90 19.29
C VAL A 449 11.57 1.00 20.66
N PHE A 450 11.21 0.07 21.54
CA PHE A 450 11.79 -0.14 22.84
C PHE A 450 12.46 -1.51 22.94
N ASN A 451 13.78 -1.50 23.05
CA ASN A 451 14.56 -2.66 23.48
C ASN A 451 15.62 -2.20 24.49
N THR A 452 16.21 -3.15 25.21
CA THR A 452 17.25 -2.84 26.20
C THR A 452 18.47 -2.15 25.57
N ALA A 453 18.74 -2.41 24.29
CA ALA A 453 19.86 -1.79 23.56
C ALA A 453 19.62 -0.31 23.21
N ASN A 454 18.36 0.14 23.09
CA ASN A 454 18.03 1.51 22.69
C ASN A 454 17.40 2.36 23.80
N TRP A 455 17.11 1.77 24.96
CA TRP A 455 16.53 2.44 26.12
C TRP A 455 17.29 3.72 26.50
N ASP A 456 18.61 3.65 26.62
CA ASP A 456 19.44 4.79 27.01
C ASP A 456 19.35 5.93 25.99
N HIS A 457 19.34 5.61 24.70
CA HIS A 457 19.15 6.59 23.63
C HIS A 457 17.77 7.23 23.67
N LEU A 458 16.72 6.45 23.96
CA LEU A 458 15.35 6.95 24.02
C LEU A 458 15.16 7.89 25.22
N VAL A 459 15.65 7.49 26.39
CA VAL A 459 15.66 8.34 27.61
C VAL A 459 16.43 9.63 27.35
N ALA A 460 17.66 9.53 26.81
CA ALA A 460 18.47 10.71 26.52
C ALA A 460 17.81 11.62 25.49
N ARG A 461 17.12 11.08 24.48
CA ARG A 461 16.39 11.87 23.49
C ARG A 461 15.28 12.68 24.13
N ILE A 462 14.51 12.08 25.02
CA ILE A 462 13.39 12.75 25.69
C ILE A 462 13.90 13.83 26.64
N GLN A 463 14.92 13.52 27.44
CA GLN A 463 15.54 14.48 28.35
C GLN A 463 16.19 15.68 27.63
N ASN A 464 16.72 15.46 26.43
CA ASN A 464 17.30 16.50 25.57
C ASN A 464 16.32 17.01 24.51
N SER A 465 15.03 16.72 24.64
CA SER A 465 14.01 17.22 23.71
C SER A 465 13.90 18.73 23.82
N SER A 466 13.66 19.40 22.69
CA SER A 466 13.34 20.83 22.66
C SER A 466 11.90 21.10 23.12
N ASP A 467 11.05 20.09 23.15
CA ASP A 467 9.69 20.21 23.68
C ASP A 467 9.73 20.09 25.22
N PRO A 468 9.33 21.15 25.96
CA PRO A 468 9.32 21.13 27.42
C PRO A 468 8.38 20.06 27.99
N THR A 469 7.34 19.67 27.26
CA THR A 469 6.43 18.60 27.66
C THR A 469 7.15 17.24 27.68
N GLU A 470 7.90 16.94 26.62
CA GLU A 470 8.67 15.70 26.52
C GLU A 470 9.79 15.69 27.56
N GLN A 471 10.55 16.78 27.66
CA GLN A 471 11.64 16.92 28.62
C GLN A 471 11.19 16.70 30.07
N ASN A 472 9.98 17.13 30.41
CA ASN A 472 9.38 16.95 31.74
C ASN A 472 8.53 15.68 31.88
N SER A 473 8.63 14.72 30.95
CA SER A 473 7.93 13.44 31.01
C SER A 473 8.87 12.27 31.31
N LEU A 474 8.30 11.19 31.84
CA LEU A 474 8.96 9.89 32.04
C LEU A 474 8.39 8.86 31.07
N ILE A 475 9.25 8.00 30.53
CA ILE A 475 8.83 6.86 29.71
C ILE A 475 8.42 5.72 30.64
N LEU A 476 7.18 5.27 30.53
CA LEU A 476 6.69 4.10 31.28
C LEU A 476 6.85 2.79 30.52
N GLY A 477 6.97 2.86 29.20
CA GLY A 477 7.09 1.69 28.35
C GLY A 477 6.56 2.00 26.96
N VAL A 478 5.98 0.98 26.33
CA VAL A 478 5.34 1.09 25.02
C VAL A 478 3.92 0.55 25.03
N ASN A 479 3.10 1.10 24.15
CA ASN A 479 1.78 0.60 23.84
C ASN A 479 1.90 -0.75 23.14
N ALA A 480 1.27 -1.78 23.69
CA ALA A 480 1.32 -3.14 23.17
C ALA A 480 0.71 -3.30 21.76
N ALA A 481 -0.12 -2.36 21.31
CA ALA A 481 -0.78 -2.43 20.01
C ALA A 481 0.12 -2.00 18.85
N ASP A 482 0.97 -0.98 19.06
CA ASP A 482 1.71 -0.29 18.00
C ASP A 482 3.16 0.08 18.35
N ASP A 483 3.67 -0.36 19.51
CA ASP A 483 5.00 -0.07 20.03
C ASP A 483 5.29 1.44 20.23
N SER A 484 4.27 2.32 20.23
CA SER A 484 4.46 3.74 20.56
C SER A 484 4.84 3.91 22.05
N PRO A 485 5.78 4.78 22.42
CA PRO A 485 6.15 5.00 23.81
C PRO A 485 5.03 5.69 24.57
N VAL A 486 4.87 5.27 25.82
CA VAL A 486 3.93 5.85 26.77
C VAL A 486 4.71 6.82 27.64
N LEU A 487 4.45 8.11 27.45
CA LEU A 487 5.05 9.18 28.24
C LEU A 487 4.05 9.68 29.27
N VAL A 488 4.52 9.87 30.50
CA VAL A 488 3.71 10.43 31.58
C VAL A 488 4.42 11.67 32.13
N PRO A 489 3.74 12.83 32.16
CA PRO A 489 4.30 14.04 32.75
C PRO A 489 4.72 13.75 34.19
N ARG A 490 5.92 14.21 34.57
CA ARG A 490 6.47 13.94 35.90
C ARG A 490 5.58 14.46 37.02
N ASP A 491 4.86 15.55 36.78
CA ASP A 491 3.97 16.14 37.77
C ASP A 491 2.82 15.21 38.19
N VAL A 492 2.45 14.23 37.36
CA VAL A 492 1.49 13.18 37.75
C VAL A 492 2.02 12.37 38.93
N PHE A 493 3.33 12.15 39.03
CA PHE A 493 3.94 11.43 40.15
C PHE A 493 3.96 12.22 41.46
N ARG A 494 3.51 13.48 41.47
CA ARG A 494 3.26 14.23 42.71
C ARG A 494 2.00 13.74 43.44
N GLU A 495 1.08 13.09 42.73
CA GLU A 495 -0.17 12.54 43.27
C GLU A 495 -0.02 11.11 43.83
N HIS A 496 1.23 10.65 43.98
CA HIS A 496 1.61 9.28 44.29
C HIS A 496 1.29 8.27 43.17
N ALA A 497 2.08 7.21 43.10
CA ALA A 497 1.87 6.13 42.15
C ALA A 497 1.87 4.78 42.88
N HIS A 498 0.99 3.88 42.44
CA HIS A 498 0.86 2.54 43.01
C HIS A 498 1.10 1.50 41.93
N ILE A 499 2.15 0.69 42.09
CA ILE A 499 2.52 -0.39 41.16
C ILE A 499 2.16 -1.73 41.79
N LEU A 500 1.19 -2.43 41.20
CA LEU A 500 0.68 -3.71 41.66
C LEU A 500 1.08 -4.86 40.72
N GLY A 501 1.21 -6.06 41.27
CA GLY A 501 1.48 -7.28 40.52
C GLY A 501 2.00 -8.41 41.40
N ASP A 502 1.91 -9.65 40.92
CA ASP A 502 2.34 -10.85 41.66
C ASP A 502 3.86 -10.89 41.87
N SER A 503 4.33 -11.81 42.72
CA SER A 503 5.76 -12.11 42.79
C SER A 503 6.27 -12.58 41.42
N GLY A 504 7.43 -12.08 40.98
CA GLY A 504 7.99 -12.40 39.65
C GLY A 504 7.39 -11.63 38.46
N SER A 505 6.38 -10.79 38.66
CA SER A 505 5.78 -9.96 37.57
C SER A 505 6.68 -8.83 37.06
N GLY A 506 7.88 -8.66 37.62
CA GLY A 506 8.84 -7.63 37.19
C GLY A 506 8.58 -6.23 37.76
N LYS A 507 7.83 -6.08 38.86
CA LYS A 507 7.59 -4.76 39.51
C LYS A 507 8.87 -3.94 39.68
N THR A 508 9.91 -4.55 40.25
CA THR A 508 11.20 -3.88 40.50
C THR A 508 11.95 -3.64 39.19
N SER A 509 12.18 -4.68 38.39
CA SER A 509 13.06 -4.61 37.22
C SER A 509 12.46 -3.86 36.02
N LEU A 510 11.15 -3.96 35.78
CA LEU A 510 10.46 -3.35 34.64
C LEU A 510 9.69 -2.07 35.02
N GLY A 511 9.28 -1.93 36.27
CA GLY A 511 8.52 -0.76 36.74
C GLY A 511 9.39 0.26 37.46
N ILE A 512 9.84 -0.09 38.66
CA ILE A 512 10.46 0.85 39.61
C ILE A 512 11.86 1.27 39.13
N MET A 513 12.71 0.33 38.74
CA MET A 513 14.10 0.60 38.35
C MET A 513 14.21 1.54 37.12
N PRO A 514 13.47 1.33 36.02
CA PRO A 514 13.47 2.26 34.89
C PRO A 514 12.97 3.67 35.25
N LEU A 515 11.98 3.78 36.13
CA LEU A 515 11.50 5.08 36.63
C LEU A 515 12.57 5.81 37.44
N MET A 516 13.20 5.12 38.40
CA MET A 516 14.26 5.71 39.22
C MET A 516 15.46 6.13 38.38
N MET A 517 15.90 5.31 37.44
CA MET A 517 17.03 5.66 36.55
C MET A 517 16.73 6.95 35.77
N GLN A 518 15.52 7.11 35.24
CA GLN A 518 15.13 8.34 34.53
C GLN A 518 15.13 9.56 35.46
N LEU A 519 14.59 9.43 36.67
CA LEU A 519 14.56 10.49 37.69
C LEU A 519 15.98 10.90 38.13
N LEU A 520 16.85 9.92 38.37
CA LEU A 520 18.26 10.16 38.72
C LEU A 520 18.99 10.88 37.58
N ARG A 521 18.82 10.43 36.33
CA ARG A 521 19.45 11.04 35.14
C ARG A 521 19.04 12.49 34.90
N GLN A 522 17.80 12.85 35.27
CA GLN A 522 17.36 14.25 35.25
C GLN A 522 18.08 15.08 36.31
N GLY A 523 18.38 14.48 37.47
CA GLY A 523 19.14 15.14 38.54
C GLY A 523 18.41 16.29 39.22
N THR A 524 17.08 16.40 39.02
CA THR A 524 16.25 17.49 39.56
C THR A 524 15.48 17.12 40.82
N CYS A 525 15.61 15.89 41.32
CA CYS A 525 14.92 15.42 42.51
C CYS A 525 15.78 14.46 43.33
N SER A 526 15.47 14.39 44.63
CA SER A 526 16.01 13.36 45.52
C SER A 526 15.21 12.07 45.40
N VAL A 527 15.88 10.94 45.29
CA VAL A 527 15.25 9.60 45.28
C VAL A 527 15.57 8.92 46.60
N ILE A 528 14.54 8.52 47.33
CA ILE A 528 14.65 7.76 48.59
C ILE A 528 14.04 6.38 48.33
N VAL A 529 14.82 5.33 48.61
CA VAL A 529 14.39 3.94 48.41
C VAL A 529 14.39 3.22 49.74
N ILE A 530 13.23 2.65 50.07
CA ILE A 530 13.06 1.75 51.22
C ILE A 530 12.80 0.37 50.65
N ASP A 531 13.87 -0.41 50.48
CA ASP A 531 13.77 -1.78 50.01
C ASP A 531 13.60 -2.73 51.20
N LEU A 532 12.36 -3.19 51.40
CA LEU A 532 12.02 -4.13 52.47
C LEU A 532 12.23 -5.59 52.08
N LYS A 533 12.47 -5.87 50.79
CA LYS A 533 12.68 -7.23 50.30
C LYS A 533 14.16 -7.57 50.32
N ALA A 534 15.00 -6.63 49.85
CA ALA A 534 16.47 -6.65 49.88
C ALA A 534 17.12 -8.00 49.50
N ASP A 535 16.43 -8.81 48.69
CA ASP A 535 16.88 -10.14 48.31
C ASP A 535 17.92 -10.11 47.17
N ASP A 536 17.98 -9.00 46.43
CA ASP A 536 19.02 -8.75 45.43
C ASP A 536 19.79 -7.44 45.71
N GLN A 537 21.09 -7.46 45.39
CA GLN A 537 21.94 -6.26 45.41
C GLN A 537 21.83 -5.46 44.10
N VAL A 538 21.05 -5.94 43.12
CA VAL A 538 20.99 -5.36 41.77
C VAL A 538 20.39 -3.97 41.81
N LEU A 539 19.31 -3.80 42.59
CA LEU A 539 18.69 -2.50 42.76
C LEU A 539 19.67 -1.49 43.36
N PHE A 540 20.37 -1.88 44.44
CA PHE A 540 21.36 -1.05 45.12
C PHE A 540 22.51 -0.65 44.19
N GLU A 541 23.12 -1.63 43.52
CA GLU A 541 24.25 -1.39 42.61
C GLU A 541 23.86 -0.51 41.43
N THR A 542 22.67 -0.73 40.86
CA THR A 542 22.18 0.05 39.72
C THR A 542 22.01 1.52 40.11
N ILE A 543 21.35 1.79 41.25
CA ILE A 543 21.18 3.15 41.75
C ILE A 543 22.52 3.80 42.07
N SER A 544 23.44 3.07 42.72
CA SER A 544 24.77 3.56 43.06
C SER A 544 25.58 3.95 41.82
N ARG A 545 25.58 3.10 40.79
CA ARG A 545 26.27 3.37 39.51
C ARG A 545 25.67 4.56 38.78
N GLU A 546 24.34 4.64 38.72
CA GLU A 546 23.63 5.75 38.06
C GLU A 546 23.88 7.08 38.79
N ALA A 547 23.80 7.09 40.13
CA ALA A 547 24.13 8.26 40.96
C ALA A 547 25.57 8.74 40.72
N ALA A 548 26.54 7.81 40.67
CA ALA A 548 27.93 8.15 40.36
C ALA A 548 28.09 8.72 38.95
N ALA A 549 27.35 8.22 37.96
CA ALA A 549 27.38 8.73 36.59
C ALA A 549 26.81 10.16 36.51
N VAL A 550 25.69 10.43 37.19
CA VAL A 550 25.11 11.77 37.29
C VAL A 550 26.06 12.73 38.01
N GLY A 551 26.71 12.28 39.09
CA GLY A 551 27.71 13.07 39.80
C GLY A 551 28.90 13.48 38.93
N ARG A 552 29.45 12.55 38.13
CA ARG A 552 30.49 12.85 37.13
C ARG A 552 30.02 13.83 36.07
N ARG A 553 28.77 13.70 35.60
CA ARG A 553 28.18 14.63 34.62
C ARG A 553 28.12 16.04 35.19
N PHE A 554 27.63 16.22 36.42
CA PHE A 554 27.59 17.55 37.04
C PHE A 554 28.98 18.15 37.22
N GLN A 555 29.95 17.35 37.69
CA GLN A 555 31.35 17.79 37.79
C GLN A 555 31.97 18.15 36.42
N SER A 556 31.56 17.48 35.34
CA SER A 556 32.06 17.82 33.99
C SER A 556 31.52 19.15 33.45
N LEU A 557 30.31 19.54 33.88
CA LEU A 557 29.69 20.81 33.50
C LEU A 557 30.18 21.95 34.42
N GLU A 558 30.33 21.65 35.71
CA GLU A 558 30.73 22.56 36.76
C GLU A 558 31.78 21.85 37.64
N PRO A 559 33.09 22.05 37.42
CA PRO A 559 34.16 21.32 38.13
C PRO A 559 34.10 21.45 39.66
N GLU A 560 33.54 22.54 40.17
CA GLU A 560 33.37 22.78 41.61
C GLU A 560 32.08 22.16 42.16
N HIS A 561 31.23 21.54 41.33
CA HIS A 561 30.00 20.92 41.78
C HIS A 561 30.31 19.77 42.75
N PRO A 562 29.61 19.67 43.89
CA PRO A 562 29.86 18.65 44.91
C PRO A 562 29.50 17.20 44.47
N GLY A 563 29.25 16.96 43.18
CA GLY A 563 28.76 15.70 42.64
C GLY A 563 27.29 15.42 42.98
N PHE A 564 26.90 14.14 42.93
CA PHE A 564 25.55 13.66 43.26
C PHE A 564 25.66 12.64 44.41
N PRO A 565 25.34 13.02 45.66
CA PRO A 565 25.65 12.20 46.82
C PRO A 565 24.76 10.95 46.86
N PHE A 566 25.39 9.77 46.93
CA PHE A 566 24.72 8.51 47.19
C PHE A 566 24.96 8.09 48.65
N ARG A 567 23.87 7.96 49.42
CA ARG A 567 23.88 7.58 50.85
C ARG A 567 23.00 6.36 51.03
N TRP A 568 23.44 5.41 51.83
CA TRP A 568 22.70 4.17 52.06
C TRP A 568 22.78 3.72 53.50
N PHE A 569 21.76 3.04 53.98
CA PHE A 569 21.72 2.51 55.34
C PHE A 569 21.46 1.01 55.30
N THR A 570 22.21 0.25 56.09
CA THR A 570 21.98 -1.18 56.35
C THR A 570 22.21 -1.49 57.82
N THR A 571 21.46 -2.46 58.35
CA THR A 571 21.60 -3.04 59.69
C THR A 571 22.44 -4.32 59.67
N GLU A 572 22.89 -4.78 58.51
CA GLU A 572 23.72 -5.98 58.40
C GLU A 572 25.08 -5.79 59.10
N VAL A 573 25.41 -6.73 59.96
CA VAL A 573 26.71 -6.74 60.67
C VAL A 573 27.84 -6.90 59.66
N GLY A 574 28.89 -6.09 59.81
CA GLY A 574 30.07 -6.13 58.96
C GLY A 574 29.91 -5.46 57.58
N ARG A 575 28.78 -4.80 57.31
CA ARG A 575 28.57 -4.01 56.10
C ARG A 575 28.80 -2.52 56.34
N ALA A 576 29.32 -1.83 55.32
CA ALA A 576 29.42 -0.38 55.33
C ALA A 576 28.02 0.24 55.28
N THR A 577 27.79 1.27 56.09
CA THR A 577 26.52 1.98 56.20
C THR A 577 26.77 3.47 56.38
N TYR A 578 25.93 4.30 55.76
CA TYR A 578 25.87 5.72 56.05
C TYR A 578 25.02 5.92 57.31
N ALA A 579 25.71 6.05 58.44
CA ALA A 579 25.05 6.30 59.72
C ALA A 579 24.40 7.69 59.72
N PHE A 580 23.08 7.72 59.75
CA PHE A 580 22.28 8.91 59.94
C PHE A 580 21.59 8.84 61.31
N ASN A 581 21.77 9.88 62.13
CA ASN A 581 21.04 9.99 63.39
C ASN A 581 19.85 10.94 63.19
N PRO A 582 18.61 10.43 63.08
CA PRO A 582 17.42 11.26 62.95
C PRO A 582 17.27 12.19 64.16
N LEU A 583 17.73 11.80 65.34
CA LEU A 583 17.63 12.58 66.58
C LEU A 583 18.53 13.83 66.60
N ARG A 584 19.51 13.92 65.70
CA ARG A 584 20.43 15.06 65.59
C ARG A 584 19.98 16.10 64.56
N GLN A 585 18.84 15.91 63.92
CA GLN A 585 18.35 16.85 62.91
C GLN A 585 17.94 18.18 63.54
N SER A 586 18.21 19.29 62.85
CA SER A 586 17.92 20.64 63.34
C SER A 586 16.44 20.86 63.62
N PHE A 587 15.53 20.23 62.87
CA PHE A 587 14.10 20.34 63.12
C PHE A 587 13.70 19.75 64.49
N LEU A 588 14.33 18.65 64.92
CA LEU A 588 14.06 18.10 66.25
C LEU A 588 14.59 19.01 67.35
N GLN A 589 15.72 19.69 67.12
CA GLN A 589 16.23 20.69 68.07
C GLN A 589 15.24 21.85 68.28
N ASN A 590 14.44 22.16 67.26
CA ASN A 590 13.40 23.20 67.31
C ASN A 590 12.07 22.74 67.94
N LEU A 591 11.87 21.43 68.09
CA LEU A 591 10.70 20.89 68.79
C LEU A 591 10.90 20.99 70.31
N ARG A 592 9.80 21.25 71.03
CA ARG A 592 9.75 21.11 72.49
C ARG A 592 9.80 19.64 72.90
N ASP A 593 10.13 19.37 74.16
CA ASP A 593 10.30 17.99 74.65
C ASP A 593 9.00 17.16 74.57
N ASP A 594 7.84 17.78 74.76
CA ASP A 594 6.52 17.15 74.54
C ASP A 594 6.35 16.72 73.07
N GLN A 595 6.63 17.61 72.12
CA GLN A 595 6.52 17.35 70.69
C GLN A 595 7.53 16.30 70.20
N ARG A 596 8.75 16.31 70.75
CA ARG A 596 9.75 15.26 70.47
C ARG A 596 9.27 13.91 70.97
N THR A 597 8.73 13.87 72.19
CA THR A 597 8.21 12.65 72.79
C THR A 597 7.06 12.11 71.94
N ASP A 598 6.07 12.94 71.59
CA ASP A 598 4.94 12.55 70.74
C ASP A 598 5.39 11.98 69.39
N LEU A 599 6.33 12.64 68.71
CA LEU A 599 6.83 12.19 67.41
C LEU A 599 7.59 10.85 67.52
N LEU A 600 8.39 10.67 68.56
CA LEU A 600 9.13 9.42 68.81
C LEU A 600 8.19 8.29 69.23
N THR A 601 7.21 8.56 70.07
CA THR A 601 6.20 7.58 70.49
C THR A 601 5.34 7.15 69.29
N ALA A 602 4.90 8.09 68.45
CA ALA A 602 4.16 7.78 67.22
C ALA A 602 4.99 6.94 66.22
N ALA A 603 6.31 7.15 66.17
CA ALA A 603 7.20 6.37 65.31
C ALA A 603 7.43 4.94 65.82
N LEU A 604 7.19 4.67 67.11
CA LEU A 604 7.36 3.35 67.72
C LEU A 604 6.13 2.44 67.57
N GLY A 605 5.00 2.98 67.09
CA GLY A 605 3.73 2.26 66.94
C GLY A 605 2.82 2.45 68.13
#